data_AF-A0A068BC57-F1
#
_entry.id   AF-A0A068BC57-F1
#
_cell.length_a   1.000
_cell.length_b   1.000
_cell.length_c   1.000
_cell.angle_alpha   90.00
_cell.angle_beta   90.00
_cell.angle_gamma   90.00
#
_symmetry.space_group_name_H-M   'P 1'
#
loop_
_entity.id
_entity.type
_entity.pdbx_description
1 polymer ?
#
loop_
_entity_poly.entity_id
_entity_poly.type
_entity_poly.pdbx_seq_one_letter_code
_entity_poly.pdbx_strand_id
1 'polypeptide(L)'
;IFLSWSLSIIHMIPYLGNHKNDLSAITAPSAIFTQGFATSGLSNEMHQPAILVPALQSQWLMMHVSMMLLSYAALLCGSLLSIALIVITFQKKINFFKNFLSLRKSFFFGNMEYLNEKGSVLKKTFFLSVQNFYKYQLIQRLDYWSYRVISLGFTFLTIGILSGAVWANEAWGSYWNWDPKETWAFITWTIFAIYLHTRTNSKLQDQGTNSAF
;
A
#
# COMPACT_ATOMS: atom_id res chain seq x y z
N ILE A 1 -5.94 -12.25 -21.62
CA ILE A 1 -7.38 -12.49 -21.38
C ILE A 1 -7.76 -12.15 -19.94
N PHE A 2 -7.13 -12.76 -18.91
CA PHE A 2 -7.41 -12.46 -17.50
C PHE A 2 -7.29 -10.97 -17.14
N LEU A 3 -6.21 -10.31 -17.59
CA LEU A 3 -6.00 -8.88 -17.32
C LEU A 3 -7.06 -7.98 -18.00
N SER A 4 -7.53 -8.35 -19.20
CA SER A 4 -8.61 -7.64 -19.90
C SER A 4 -9.94 -7.73 -19.13
N TRP A 5 -10.28 -8.92 -18.61
CA TRP A 5 -11.47 -9.13 -17.78
C TRP A 5 -11.38 -8.39 -16.44
N SER A 6 -10.20 -8.31 -15.84
CA SER A 6 -10.03 -7.53 -14.62
C SER A 6 -10.27 -6.03 -14.85
N LEU A 7 -9.81 -5.48 -15.98
CA LEU A 7 -10.02 -4.08 -16.34
C LEU A 7 -11.47 -3.79 -16.73
N SER A 8 -12.17 -4.72 -17.39
CA SER A 8 -13.58 -4.55 -17.73
C SER A 8 -14.50 -4.57 -16.51
N ILE A 9 -14.20 -5.41 -15.50
CA ILE A 9 -14.91 -5.40 -14.21
C ILE A 9 -14.71 -4.06 -13.51
N ILE A 10 -13.48 -3.55 -13.46
CA ILE A 10 -13.16 -2.25 -12.85
C ILE A 10 -13.89 -1.10 -13.57
N HIS A 11 -14.02 -1.17 -14.89
CA HIS A 11 -14.79 -0.19 -15.68
C HIS A 11 -16.30 -0.22 -15.36
N MET A 12 -16.85 -1.35 -14.93
CA MET A 12 -18.28 -1.53 -14.64
C MET A 12 -18.67 -1.00 -13.24
N ILE A 13 -17.75 -0.99 -12.28
CA ILE A 13 -18.00 -0.56 -10.89
C ILE A 13 -18.55 0.88 -10.78
N PRO A 14 -18.02 1.90 -11.49
CA PRO A 14 -18.55 3.27 -11.46
C PRO A 14 -19.98 3.38 -11.99
N TYR A 15 -20.36 2.52 -12.94
CA TYR A 15 -21.69 2.52 -13.53
C TYR A 15 -22.77 2.06 -12.52
N LEU A 16 -22.40 1.22 -11.56
CA LEU A 16 -23.29 0.75 -10.49
C LEU A 16 -23.63 1.85 -9.45
N GLY A 17 -22.80 2.89 -9.35
CA GLY A 17 -22.90 3.95 -8.34
C GLY A 17 -23.56 5.24 -8.80
N ASN A 18 -24.05 5.32 -10.04
CA ASN A 18 -24.69 6.51 -10.65
C ASN A 18 -23.88 7.84 -10.53
N HIS A 19 -22.56 7.75 -10.32
CA HIS A 19 -21.65 8.88 -10.25
C HIS A 19 -20.81 8.94 -11.54
N LYS A 20 -20.77 10.13 -12.17
CA LYS A 20 -19.87 10.41 -13.29
C LYS A 20 -18.43 10.48 -12.76
N ASN A 21 -17.68 9.38 -12.89
CA ASN A 21 -16.30 9.31 -12.41
C ASN A 21 -15.33 9.33 -13.59
N ASP A 22 -14.33 10.22 -13.54
CA ASP A 22 -13.24 10.34 -14.53
C ASP A 22 -12.40 9.05 -14.68
N LEU A 23 -12.52 8.13 -13.71
CA LEU A 23 -11.92 6.78 -13.73
C LEU A 23 -12.40 5.93 -14.92
N SER A 24 -13.64 6.10 -15.40
CA SER A 24 -14.15 5.35 -16.55
C SER A 24 -13.47 5.80 -17.85
N ALA A 25 -13.10 7.07 -17.95
CA ALA A 25 -12.39 7.66 -19.08
C ALA A 25 -10.96 7.12 -19.23
N ILE A 26 -10.30 6.77 -18.12
CA ILE A 26 -8.93 6.20 -18.13
C ILE A 26 -8.98 4.68 -18.34
N THR A 27 -9.96 4.00 -17.75
CA THR A 27 -10.05 2.54 -17.80
C THR A 27 -10.56 2.02 -19.15
N ALA A 28 -11.42 2.76 -19.86
CA ALA A 28 -11.97 2.32 -21.15
C ALA A 28 -10.91 2.15 -22.26
N PRO A 29 -10.01 3.13 -22.53
CA PRO A 29 -8.96 2.96 -23.52
C PRO A 29 -7.96 1.86 -23.14
N SER A 30 -7.64 1.74 -21.84
CA SER A 30 -6.73 0.72 -21.33
C SER A 30 -7.28 -0.71 -21.53
N ALA A 31 -8.57 -0.91 -21.29
CA ALA A 31 -9.24 -2.18 -21.53
C ALA A 31 -9.27 -2.53 -23.03
N ILE A 32 -9.62 -1.56 -23.89
CA ILE A 32 -9.63 -1.74 -25.34
C ILE A 32 -8.24 -2.07 -25.87
N PHE A 33 -7.20 -1.36 -25.40
CA PHE A 33 -5.82 -1.62 -25.82
C PHE A 33 -5.34 -3.00 -25.39
N THR A 34 -5.63 -3.41 -24.15
CA THR A 34 -5.27 -4.73 -23.63
C THR A 34 -6.02 -5.85 -24.37
N GLN A 35 -7.30 -5.64 -24.69
CA GLN A 35 -8.11 -6.59 -25.45
C GLN A 35 -7.63 -6.68 -26.91
N GLY A 36 -7.33 -5.54 -27.52
CA GLY A 36 -6.72 -5.44 -28.84
C GLY A 36 -5.38 -6.18 -28.90
N PHE A 37 -4.49 -5.95 -27.94
CA PHE A 37 -3.22 -6.66 -27.83
C PHE A 37 -3.42 -8.17 -27.66
N ALA A 38 -4.31 -8.59 -26.76
CA ALA A 38 -4.64 -10.00 -26.55
C ALA A 38 -5.23 -10.69 -27.79
N THR A 39 -5.92 -9.93 -28.65
CA THR A 39 -6.57 -10.45 -29.87
C THR A 39 -5.67 -10.29 -31.12
N SER A 40 -4.65 -9.42 -31.05
CA SER A 40 -3.78 -9.06 -32.19
C SER A 40 -2.87 -10.17 -32.73
N GLY A 41 -3.05 -11.41 -32.28
CA GLY A 41 -2.65 -12.59 -33.05
C GLY A 41 -1.15 -12.69 -33.37
N LEU A 42 -0.27 -12.04 -32.60
CA LEU A 42 1.18 -12.03 -32.86
C LEU A 42 1.87 -13.40 -32.62
N SER A 43 1.12 -14.50 -32.45
CA SER A 43 1.73 -15.81 -32.27
C SER A 43 0.78 -17.01 -32.42
N ASN A 44 0.39 -17.34 -33.65
CA ASN A 44 -0.04 -18.71 -33.96
C ASN A 44 1.14 -19.62 -34.37
N GLU A 45 2.37 -19.07 -34.44
CA GLU A 45 3.59 -19.79 -34.83
C GLU A 45 4.51 -20.19 -33.63
N MET A 46 4.21 -19.79 -32.38
CA MET A 46 5.00 -20.20 -31.19
C MET A 46 4.35 -21.33 -30.36
N HIS A 47 3.45 -22.13 -30.94
CA HIS A 47 2.78 -23.25 -30.26
C HIS A 47 3.56 -24.58 -30.30
N GLN A 48 4.87 -24.54 -30.59
CA GLN A 48 5.75 -25.65 -30.25
C GLN A 48 6.25 -25.39 -28.83
N PRO A 49 5.76 -26.11 -27.79
CA PRO A 49 6.38 -26.05 -26.48
C PRO A 49 7.79 -26.62 -26.65
N ALA A 50 8.77 -25.74 -26.80
CA ALA A 50 10.15 -26.11 -26.54
C ALA A 50 10.16 -26.80 -25.18
N ILE A 51 10.72 -28.01 -25.14
CA ILE A 51 10.78 -28.89 -23.95
C ILE A 51 10.97 -28.01 -22.71
N LEU A 52 9.89 -27.84 -21.95
CA LEU A 52 9.91 -27.05 -20.73
C LEU A 52 10.88 -27.75 -19.79
N VAL A 53 11.85 -27.01 -19.26
CA VAL A 53 12.72 -27.49 -18.19
C VAL A 53 11.80 -28.09 -17.10
N PRO A 54 12.08 -29.30 -16.56
CA PRO A 54 11.19 -30.04 -15.66
C PRO A 54 10.57 -29.19 -14.52
N ALA A 55 11.28 -28.14 -14.11
CA ALA A 55 10.86 -27.17 -13.10
C ALA A 55 9.53 -26.42 -13.40
N LEU A 56 9.15 -26.25 -14.67
CA LEU A 56 7.94 -25.52 -15.09
C LEU A 56 6.65 -26.35 -15.04
N GLN A 57 6.74 -27.67 -14.86
CA GLN A 57 5.59 -28.58 -14.79
C GLN A 57 5.10 -28.85 -13.36
N SER A 58 5.83 -28.40 -12.34
CA SER A 58 5.48 -28.64 -10.94
C SER A 58 4.27 -27.81 -10.49
N GLN A 59 3.37 -28.43 -9.72
CA GLN A 59 2.25 -27.73 -9.07
C GLN A 59 2.74 -26.73 -8.02
N TRP A 60 3.93 -26.97 -7.46
CA TRP A 60 4.60 -26.09 -6.50
C TRP A 60 5.02 -24.75 -7.11
N LEU A 61 5.47 -24.73 -8.37
CA LEU A 61 5.79 -23.47 -9.07
C LEU A 61 4.56 -22.57 -9.17
N MET A 62 3.41 -23.13 -9.54
CA MET A 62 2.16 -22.37 -9.66
C MET A 62 1.72 -21.75 -8.33
N MET A 63 1.83 -22.51 -7.24
CA MET A 63 1.56 -21.98 -5.89
C MET A 63 2.58 -20.91 -5.48
N HIS A 64 3.89 -21.16 -5.71
CA HIS A 64 4.94 -20.20 -5.41
C HIS A 64 4.71 -18.86 -6.12
N VAL A 65 4.56 -18.90 -7.45
CA VAL A 65 4.41 -17.68 -8.27
C VAL A 65 3.15 -16.91 -7.91
N SER A 66 2.02 -17.59 -7.71
CA SER A 66 0.75 -16.93 -7.35
C SER A 66 0.80 -16.28 -5.95
N MET A 67 1.35 -16.98 -4.95
CA MET A 67 1.49 -16.44 -3.59
C MET A 67 2.50 -15.30 -3.53
N MET A 68 3.61 -15.40 -4.26
CA MET A 68 4.60 -14.32 -4.37
C MET A 68 3.99 -13.07 -5.02
N LEU A 69 3.26 -13.23 -6.13
CA LEU A 69 2.62 -12.11 -6.82
C LEU A 69 1.56 -11.42 -5.94
N LEU A 70 0.73 -12.20 -5.25
CA LEU A 70 -0.26 -11.67 -4.31
C LEU A 70 0.40 -10.96 -3.12
N SER A 71 1.50 -11.53 -2.60
CA SER A 71 2.26 -10.92 -1.49
C SER A 71 2.86 -9.57 -1.88
N TYR A 72 3.51 -9.47 -3.04
CA TYR A 72 4.10 -8.23 -3.50
C TYR A 72 3.05 -7.17 -3.79
N ALA A 73 1.92 -7.54 -4.39
CA ALA A 73 0.81 -6.62 -4.61
C ALA A 73 0.29 -6.03 -3.28
N ALA A 74 0.08 -6.89 -2.27
CA ALA A 74 -0.37 -6.47 -0.95
C ALA A 74 0.67 -5.60 -0.22
N LEU A 75 1.94 -6.01 -0.18
CA LEU A 75 3.02 -5.27 0.48
C LEU A 75 3.28 -3.91 -0.20
N LEU A 76 3.23 -3.86 -1.53
CA LEU A 76 3.39 -2.61 -2.29
C LEU A 76 2.21 -1.67 -2.03
N CYS A 77 0.97 -2.16 -2.10
CA CYS A 77 -0.22 -1.36 -1.81
C CYS A 77 -0.19 -0.82 -0.37
N GLY A 78 0.14 -1.67 0.61
CA GLY A 78 0.23 -1.29 2.01
C GLY A 78 1.33 -0.27 2.30
N SER A 79 2.52 -0.45 1.72
CA SER A 79 3.65 0.47 1.89
C SER A 79 3.44 1.82 1.20
N LEU A 80 2.85 1.85 0.00
CA LEU A 80 2.47 3.10 -0.66
C LEU A 80 1.46 3.90 0.17
N LEU A 81 0.46 3.23 0.77
CA LEU A 81 -0.49 3.89 1.64
C LEU A 81 0.19 4.49 2.88
N SER A 82 1.14 3.76 3.48
CA SER A 82 1.90 4.25 4.63
C SER A 82 2.78 5.46 4.28
N ILE A 83 3.50 5.40 3.16
CA ILE A 83 4.31 6.51 2.65
C ILE A 83 3.45 7.74 2.37
N ALA A 84 2.28 7.57 1.74
CA ALA A 84 1.36 8.68 1.48
C ALA A 84 0.91 9.37 2.78
N LEU A 85 0.61 8.61 3.84
CA LEU A 85 0.25 9.18 5.15
C LEU A 85 1.41 9.93 5.79
N ILE A 86 2.64 9.41 5.68
CA ILE A 86 3.85 10.10 6.18
C ILE A 86 4.03 11.44 5.46
N VAL A 87 3.89 11.47 4.13
CA VAL A 87 4.02 12.72 3.35
C VAL A 87 2.96 13.76 3.77
N ILE A 88 1.70 13.35 3.93
CA ILE A 88 0.60 14.23 4.34
C ILE A 88 0.86 14.81 5.74
N THR A 89 1.27 13.97 6.68
CA THR A 89 1.54 14.40 8.06
C THR A 89 2.79 15.30 8.16
N PHE A 90 3.81 15.02 7.36
CA PHE A 90 5.03 15.82 7.30
C PHE A 90 4.80 17.22 6.72
N GLN A 91 4.03 17.33 5.64
CA GLN A 91 3.67 18.62 5.04
C GLN A 91 2.92 19.51 6.05
N LYS A 92 2.03 18.92 6.84
CA LYS A 92 1.29 19.65 7.89
C LYS A 92 2.22 20.11 9.02
N LYS A 93 3.18 19.26 9.43
CA LYS A 93 4.18 19.62 10.44
C LYS A 93 5.04 20.82 9.98
N ILE A 94 5.47 20.83 8.72
CA ILE A 94 6.21 21.96 8.13
C ILE A 94 5.37 23.24 8.13
N ASN A 95 4.12 23.16 7.68
CA ASN A 95 3.23 24.33 7.66
C ASN A 95 2.96 24.86 9.07
N PHE A 96 2.75 23.99 10.04
CA PHE A 96 2.59 24.38 11.44
C PHE A 96 3.86 25.07 11.99
N PHE A 97 5.04 24.51 11.72
CA PHE A 97 6.31 25.10 12.14
C PHE A 97 6.54 26.48 11.50
N LYS A 98 6.22 26.64 10.21
CA LYS A 98 6.28 27.94 9.52
C LYS A 98 5.32 28.96 10.14
N ASN A 99 4.09 28.53 10.48
CA ASN A 99 3.12 29.41 11.11
C ASN A 99 3.52 29.79 12.54
N PHE A 100 4.08 28.86 13.31
CA PHE A 100 4.64 29.12 14.64
C PHE A 100 5.83 30.09 14.59
N LEU A 101 6.71 29.94 13.60
CA LEU A 101 7.82 30.86 13.37
C LEU A 101 7.31 32.28 13.04
N SER A 102 6.27 32.38 12.20
CA SER A 102 5.61 33.65 11.88
C SER A 102 4.92 34.27 13.10
N LEU A 103 4.25 33.46 13.92
CA LEU A 103 3.58 33.90 15.15
C LEU A 103 4.60 34.40 16.19
N ARG A 104 5.74 33.72 16.33
CA ARG A 104 6.85 34.19 17.17
C ARG A 104 7.38 35.54 16.67
N LYS A 105 7.50 35.72 15.36
CA LYS A 105 7.93 36.99 14.75
C LYS A 105 6.92 38.12 14.99
N SER A 106 5.61 37.83 14.92
CA SER A 106 4.57 38.83 15.22
C SER A 106 4.45 39.16 16.70
N PHE A 107 4.66 38.18 17.59
CA PHE A 107 4.65 38.40 19.04
C PHE A 107 5.80 39.30 19.51
N PHE A 108 6.93 39.30 18.80
CA PHE A 108 8.04 40.25 19.03
C PHE A 108 7.77 41.66 18.47
N PHE A 109 6.75 41.86 17.63
CA PHE A 109 6.57 43.11 16.85
C PHE A 109 5.26 43.87 17.13
N GLY A 110 4.27 43.29 17.83
CA GLY A 110 2.93 43.89 17.92
C GLY A 110 2.34 43.91 19.33
N ASN A 111 2.62 44.98 20.09
CA ASN A 111 1.74 45.43 21.16
C ASN A 111 0.81 46.52 20.59
N MET A 112 -0.49 46.44 20.90
CA MET A 112 -1.59 47.38 20.57
C MET A 112 -2.40 47.19 19.27
N GLU A 113 -3.14 46.09 19.11
CA GLU A 113 -4.38 46.08 18.29
C GLU A 113 -5.28 44.84 18.60
N TYR A 114 -5.76 44.65 19.84
CA TYR A 114 -6.19 43.30 20.29
C TYR A 114 -7.65 43.11 20.77
N LEU A 115 -8.66 43.85 20.31
CA LEU A 115 -10.03 43.59 20.80
C LEU A 115 -11.13 43.31 19.77
N ASN A 116 -10.99 43.66 18.49
CA ASN A 116 -12.08 43.44 17.51
C ASN A 116 -11.89 42.19 16.60
N GLU A 117 -10.66 41.67 16.45
CA GLU A 117 -10.37 40.52 15.59
C GLU A 117 -10.61 39.15 16.28
N LYS A 118 -10.70 39.14 17.61
CA LYS A 118 -10.72 37.93 18.44
C LYS A 118 -11.93 37.03 18.14
N GLY A 119 -13.08 37.59 17.76
CA GLY A 119 -14.31 36.85 17.47
C GLY A 119 -14.31 36.10 16.13
N SER A 120 -13.73 36.68 15.08
CA SER A 120 -13.61 36.02 13.76
C SER A 120 -12.52 34.94 13.77
N VAL A 121 -11.44 35.16 14.51
CA VAL A 121 -10.38 34.18 14.76
C VAL A 121 -10.95 32.97 15.50
N LEU A 122 -11.72 33.17 16.59
CA LEU A 122 -12.28 32.08 17.40
C LEU A 122 -13.19 31.15 16.58
N LYS A 123 -14.06 31.73 15.75
CA LYS A 123 -14.96 30.99 14.83
C LYS A 123 -14.17 30.21 13.78
N LYS A 124 -13.07 30.78 13.27
CA LYS A 124 -12.16 30.12 12.31
C LYS A 124 -11.38 28.99 12.98
N THR A 125 -10.89 29.15 14.21
CA THR A 125 -10.27 28.07 14.99
C THR A 125 -11.22 26.92 15.27
N PHE A 126 -12.49 27.21 15.58
CA PHE A 126 -13.49 26.18 15.84
C PHE A 126 -13.79 25.37 14.58
N PHE A 127 -13.93 26.03 13.42
CA PHE A 127 -14.11 25.35 12.14
C PHE A 127 -12.88 24.53 11.71
N LEU A 128 -11.67 25.07 11.94
CA LEU A 128 -10.41 24.37 11.66
C LEU A 128 -10.22 23.14 12.57
N SER A 129 -10.75 23.20 13.80
CA SER A 129 -10.75 22.09 14.76
C SER A 129 -11.63 20.93 14.29
N VAL A 130 -12.86 21.21 13.86
CA VAL A 130 -13.80 20.17 13.36
C VAL A 130 -13.24 19.49 12.10
N GLN A 131 -12.70 20.25 11.14
CA GLN A 131 -12.10 19.65 9.94
C GLN A 131 -10.84 18.81 10.27
N ASN A 132 -10.08 19.20 11.29
CA ASN A 132 -8.93 18.43 11.75
C ASN A 132 -9.35 17.12 12.45
N PHE A 133 -10.51 17.09 13.12
CA PHE A 133 -11.01 15.88 13.79
C PHE A 133 -11.33 14.76 12.79
N TYR A 134 -12.13 15.05 11.75
CA TYR A 134 -12.47 14.05 10.72
C TYR A 134 -11.22 13.56 9.95
N LYS A 135 -10.29 14.47 9.65
CA LYS A 135 -9.03 14.09 9.01
C LYS A 135 -8.19 13.18 9.88
N TYR A 136 -8.13 13.45 11.19
CA TYR A 136 -7.41 12.61 12.14
C TYR A 136 -8.00 11.20 12.21
N GLN A 137 -9.34 11.10 12.33
CA GLN A 137 -10.04 9.82 12.33
C GLN A 137 -9.81 9.03 11.02
N LEU A 138 -9.80 9.71 9.88
CA LEU A 138 -9.53 9.10 8.58
C LEU A 138 -8.09 8.60 8.47
N ILE A 139 -7.10 9.38 8.93
CA ILE A 139 -5.69 8.98 8.96
C ILE A 139 -5.50 7.72 9.82
N GLN A 140 -6.09 7.68 11.02
CA GLN A 140 -6.04 6.50 11.87
C GLN A 140 -6.68 5.27 11.21
N ARG A 141 -7.80 5.46 10.52
CA ARG A 141 -8.48 4.37 9.81
C ARG A 141 -7.64 3.84 8.65
N LEU A 142 -7.04 4.73 7.84
CA LEU A 142 -6.16 4.35 6.74
C LEU A 142 -4.89 3.66 7.24
N ASP A 143 -4.30 4.16 8.31
CA ASP A 143 -3.13 3.57 8.95
C ASP A 143 -3.43 2.16 9.48
N TYR A 144 -4.61 1.96 10.09
CA TYR A 144 -5.08 0.65 10.50
C TYR A 144 -5.26 -0.33 9.33
N TRP A 145 -5.83 0.13 8.22
CA TRP A 145 -5.98 -0.69 7.02
C TRP A 145 -4.63 -1.00 6.36
N SER A 146 -3.72 -0.02 6.28
CA SER A 146 -2.35 -0.20 5.78
C SER A 146 -1.65 -1.33 6.55
N TYR A 147 -1.71 -1.29 7.89
CA TYR A 147 -1.14 -2.32 8.74
C TYR A 147 -1.73 -3.71 8.45
N ARG A 148 -3.06 -3.83 8.33
CA ARG A 148 -3.71 -5.11 8.01
C ARG A 148 -3.30 -5.65 6.64
N VAL A 149 -3.22 -4.78 5.63
CA VAL A 149 -2.80 -5.16 4.28
C VAL A 149 -1.35 -5.63 4.27
N ILE A 150 -0.44 -4.95 4.99
CA ILE A 150 0.96 -5.38 5.14
C ILE A 150 1.04 -6.73 5.86
N SER A 151 0.25 -6.93 6.92
CA SER A 151 0.20 -8.20 7.65
C SER A 151 -0.27 -9.36 6.76
N LEU A 152 -1.30 -9.13 5.92
CA LEU A 152 -1.77 -10.14 4.95
C LEU A 152 -0.71 -10.41 3.86
N GLY A 153 -0.05 -9.36 3.37
CA GLY A 153 1.06 -9.50 2.43
C GLY A 153 2.19 -10.35 3.00
N PHE A 154 2.55 -10.13 4.27
CA PHE A 154 3.58 -10.91 4.97
C PHE A 154 3.21 -12.38 5.13
N THR A 155 1.95 -12.71 5.42
CA THR A 155 1.52 -14.12 5.49
C THR A 155 1.66 -14.82 4.14
N PHE A 156 1.27 -14.15 3.04
CA PHE A 156 1.45 -14.71 1.70
C PHE A 156 2.91 -14.80 1.29
N LEU A 157 3.74 -13.83 1.66
CA LEU A 157 5.18 -13.85 1.44
C LEU A 157 5.82 -15.07 2.10
N THR A 158 5.40 -15.40 3.32
CA THR A 158 5.92 -16.54 4.08
C THR A 158 5.57 -17.87 3.39
N ILE A 159 4.31 -18.02 2.95
CA ILE A 159 3.87 -19.19 2.18
C ILE A 159 4.60 -19.25 0.82
N GLY A 160 4.83 -18.11 0.18
CA GLY A 160 5.58 -17.98 -1.07
C GLY A 160 7.03 -18.45 -0.94
N ILE A 161 7.73 -18.06 0.13
CA ILE A 161 9.12 -18.50 0.39
C ILE A 161 9.16 -20.00 0.68
N LEU A 162 8.25 -20.52 1.51
CA LEU A 162 8.18 -21.95 1.83
C LEU A 162 7.91 -22.82 0.59
N SER A 163 6.92 -22.43 -0.21
CA SER A 163 6.62 -23.13 -1.47
C SER A 163 7.75 -23.00 -2.49
N GLY A 164 8.46 -21.87 -2.50
CA GLY A 164 9.65 -21.66 -3.33
C GLY A 164 10.81 -22.59 -2.95
N ALA A 165 11.02 -22.83 -1.65
CA ALA A 165 12.05 -23.76 -1.17
C ALA A 165 11.73 -25.22 -1.58
N VAL A 166 10.46 -25.64 -1.49
CA VAL A 166 10.04 -26.98 -1.96
C VAL A 166 10.26 -27.13 -3.46
N TRP A 167 9.88 -26.10 -4.23
CA TRP A 167 10.12 -26.07 -5.66
C TRP A 167 11.61 -26.10 -6.02
N ALA A 168 12.46 -25.36 -5.29
CA ALA A 168 13.90 -25.35 -5.52
C ALA A 168 14.51 -26.74 -5.32
N ASN A 169 14.02 -27.50 -4.34
CA ASN A 169 14.45 -28.88 -4.13
C ASN A 169 14.03 -29.80 -5.29
N GLU A 170 12.82 -29.64 -5.83
CA GLU A 170 12.37 -30.38 -7.02
C GLU A 170 13.16 -30.01 -8.29
N ALA A 171 13.53 -28.74 -8.45
CA ALA A 171 14.18 -28.24 -9.66
C ALA A 171 15.70 -28.45 -9.66
N TRP A 172 16.36 -28.24 -8.51
CA TRP A 172 17.82 -28.19 -8.38
C TRP A 172 18.38 -29.14 -7.33
N GLY A 173 17.54 -29.90 -6.60
CA GLY A 173 17.98 -30.87 -5.59
C GLY A 173 18.43 -30.25 -4.26
N SER A 174 18.17 -28.96 -4.03
CA SER A 174 18.48 -28.24 -2.79
C SER A 174 17.37 -27.24 -2.47
N TYR A 175 17.00 -27.13 -1.20
CA TYR A 175 15.96 -26.20 -0.74
C TYR A 175 16.39 -24.72 -0.75
N TRP A 176 17.69 -24.45 -0.60
CA TRP A 176 18.24 -23.10 -0.47
C TRP A 176 19.72 -23.09 -0.82
N ASN A 177 20.13 -22.18 -1.70
CA ASN A 177 21.49 -22.11 -2.22
C ASN A 177 22.19 -20.77 -1.90
N TRP A 178 21.59 -19.89 -1.09
CA TRP A 178 22.17 -18.60 -0.69
C TRP A 178 22.61 -17.72 -1.87
N ASP A 179 21.95 -17.88 -3.01
CA ASP A 179 22.20 -17.01 -4.14
C ASP A 179 21.63 -15.60 -3.86
N PRO A 180 22.04 -14.58 -4.63
CA PRO A 180 21.59 -13.22 -4.36
C PRO A 180 20.07 -13.09 -4.30
N LYS A 181 19.31 -13.80 -5.15
CA LYS A 181 17.85 -13.71 -5.18
C LYS A 181 17.21 -14.27 -3.89
N GLU A 182 17.65 -15.43 -3.42
CA GLU A 182 17.12 -16.07 -2.21
C GLU A 182 17.51 -15.27 -0.97
N THR A 183 18.76 -14.80 -0.93
CA THR A 183 19.27 -13.97 0.17
C THR A 183 18.48 -12.66 0.29
N TRP A 184 18.18 -11.97 -0.82
CA TRP A 184 17.34 -10.77 -0.83
C TRP A 184 15.89 -11.06 -0.42
N ALA A 185 15.34 -12.22 -0.78
CA ALA A 185 14.02 -12.63 -0.31
C ALA A 185 13.99 -12.80 1.23
N PHE A 186 15.03 -13.39 1.81
CA PHE A 186 15.14 -13.53 3.27
C PHE A 186 15.35 -12.20 3.99
N ILE A 187 16.18 -11.31 3.44
CA ILE A 187 16.40 -9.95 3.99
C ILE A 187 15.08 -9.17 4.00
N THR A 188 14.35 -9.16 2.89
CA THR A 188 13.07 -8.43 2.80
C THR A 188 12.03 -9.01 3.75
N TRP A 189 11.93 -10.33 3.85
CA TRP A 189 11.09 -11.00 4.84
C TRP A 189 11.43 -10.55 6.27
N THR A 190 12.72 -10.51 6.62
CA THR A 190 13.18 -10.07 7.95
C THR A 190 12.81 -8.61 8.24
N ILE A 191 12.95 -7.70 7.27
CA ILE A 191 12.58 -6.29 7.43
C ILE A 191 11.08 -6.15 7.75
N PHE A 192 10.22 -6.86 7.01
CA PHE A 192 8.77 -6.83 7.26
C PHE A 192 8.40 -7.51 8.59
N ALA A 193 9.09 -8.57 8.99
CA ALA A 193 8.91 -9.21 10.28
C ALA A 193 9.22 -8.25 11.44
N ILE A 194 10.36 -7.54 11.37
CA ILE A 194 10.74 -6.52 12.37
C ILE A 194 9.72 -5.38 12.40
N TYR A 195 9.28 -4.91 11.23
CA TYR A 195 8.25 -3.88 11.13
C TYR A 195 6.95 -4.29 11.84
N LEU A 196 6.43 -5.50 11.57
CA LEU A 196 5.21 -5.99 12.21
C LEU A 196 5.41 -6.25 13.72
N HIS A 197 6.58 -6.75 14.11
CA HIS A 197 6.92 -7.02 15.50
C HIS A 197 6.94 -5.74 16.34
N THR A 198 7.67 -4.71 15.89
CA THR A 198 7.73 -3.41 16.59
C THR A 198 6.37 -2.74 16.71
N ARG A 199 5.55 -2.82 15.66
CA ARG A 199 4.19 -2.24 15.63
C ARG A 199 3.18 -2.97 16.53
N THR A 200 3.31 -4.29 16.66
CA THR A 200 2.45 -5.08 17.56
C THR A 200 2.75 -4.75 19.01
N ASN A 201 4.03 -4.63 19.37
CA ASN A 201 4.45 -4.31 20.74
C ASN A 201 4.02 -2.90 21.16
N SER A 202 4.11 -1.89 20.28
CA SER A 202 3.69 -0.52 20.62
C SER A 202 2.20 -0.42 20.93
N LYS A 203 1.36 -1.14 20.17
CA LYS A 203 -0.09 -1.20 20.43
C LYS A 203 -0.43 -1.82 21.79
N LEU A 204 0.30 -2.88 22.16
CA LEU A 204 0.11 -3.55 23.45
C LEU A 204 0.47 -2.60 24.60
N GLN A 205 1.52 -1.80 24.44
CA GLN A 205 1.95 -0.82 25.43
C GLN A 205 0.94 0.33 25.60
N ASP A 206 0.39 0.89 24.52
CA ASP A 206 -0.65 1.92 24.58
C ASP A 206 -1.96 1.41 25.22
N GLN A 207 -2.32 0.14 25.02
CA GLN A 207 -3.50 -0.44 25.66
C GLN A 207 -3.30 -0.67 27.17
N GLY A 208 -2.11 -1.12 27.58
CA GLY A 208 -1.78 -1.32 29.00
C GLY A 208 -1.74 -0.02 29.81
N THR A 209 -1.40 1.12 29.20
CA THR A 209 -1.44 2.42 29.88
C THR A 209 -2.84 3.03 29.97
N ASN A 210 -3.74 2.69 29.04
CA ASN A 210 -5.11 3.20 29.02
C ASN A 210 -6.10 2.37 29.84
N SER A 211 -5.74 1.14 30.25
CA SER A 211 -6.55 0.29 31.12
C SER A 211 -6.15 0.35 32.60
N ALA A 212 -5.08 1.06 32.93
CA ALA A 212 -4.57 1.25 34.29
C ALA A 212 -5.11 2.51 34.99
N PHE A 213 -6.05 3.22 34.38
CA PHE A 213 -6.75 4.39 34.93
C PHE A 213 -8.27 4.22 34.86
#